data_AF-A0A936ERZ5-F1
#
_entry.id   AF-A0A936ERZ5-F1
#
_cell.length_a   1.000
_cell.length_b   1.000
_cell.length_c   1.000
_cell.angle_alpha   90.00
_cell.angle_beta   90.00
_cell.angle_gamma   90.00
#
_symmetry.space_group_name_H-M   'P 1'
#
loop_
_entity.id
_entity.type
_entity.pdbx_description
1 polymer ?
#
loop_
_entity_poly.entity_id
_entity_poly.type
_entity_poly.pdbx_seq_one_letter_code
_entity_poly.pdbx_strand_id
1 'polypeptide(L)'
;MLYDYFGMLNDEARCEREVALVAGEQAQSPPSPAWRVRWLLLLAHCLDYWNHPHGAQACRDEIRQRVQEGATDRPADAGWRAALQLGLLLSDLQRAPAAEDTARQDRLFERIEALRVHLRPGLLPRGLFGQAVLLMQRGRWDAALSRIDLALAVARDVEVPERDCGVYHELRSYALAGLDRWDDAQAEIVVLQRAQTGAQAEVALAIAASLQAARRLQGAAPGSRDPAIVDPVLSALRAAAALSWKRFLPYFPRLVAACAQIGLQARQDVEFLRAMVRERRLVPPGESVEDWPWLLRVRALGPLRIEHDDRVLADRGKAQRKPLELLAVLAAHGGCSLPTETLIDTLWPSTDADAPRASLDMAVSRLRKLLRSSDSVVVADGCAALHTALVWTDVGALEGLCDGSPLSDPAAALDAVLDLYEQPLLSGERVGVLLLQRRQQLQARLEHLVCRCGAAMEQAGQWTLALSAYRRALGVLPLSEAVLRAALQACLHSGERVLAATLYREAAERWRLMLGAEPGPASAAIMSAVNGTG
;
A
#
# COMPACT_ATOMS: atom_id res chain seq x y z
N MET A 1 -5.88 -37.62 -8.52
CA MET A 1 -5.87 -36.25 -9.07
C MET A 1 -5.88 -35.26 -7.92
N LEU A 2 -4.71 -34.91 -7.39
CA LEU A 2 -4.55 -33.73 -6.54
C LEU A 2 -4.88 -32.51 -7.41
N TYR A 3 -5.72 -31.63 -6.87
CA TYR A 3 -6.39 -30.55 -7.61
C TYR A 3 -5.60 -29.23 -7.53
N ASP A 4 -4.29 -29.29 -7.75
CA ASP A 4 -3.41 -28.11 -7.72
C ASP A 4 -2.78 -27.90 -9.11
N TYR A 5 -3.62 -27.87 -10.15
CA TYR A 5 -3.17 -27.59 -11.51
C TYR A 5 -2.91 -26.09 -11.68
N PHE A 6 -1.75 -25.64 -11.21
CA PHE A 6 -1.13 -24.34 -11.51
C PHE A 6 -0.58 -24.26 -12.95
N GLY A 7 -0.87 -25.26 -13.80
CA GLY A 7 -0.34 -25.36 -15.16
C GLY A 7 -1.08 -24.54 -16.22
N MET A 8 -2.17 -23.84 -15.85
CA MET A 8 -2.70 -22.81 -16.73
C MET A 8 -1.80 -21.59 -16.57
N LEU A 9 -1.00 -21.31 -17.60
CA LEU A 9 -0.52 -19.95 -17.89
C LEU A 9 -1.67 -18.97 -17.59
N ASN A 10 -1.38 -17.80 -17.01
CA ASN A 10 -2.36 -16.77 -16.64
C ASN A 10 -3.11 -16.22 -17.89
N ASP A 11 -3.89 -17.06 -18.56
CA ASP A 11 -4.66 -16.83 -19.77
C ASP A 11 -6.13 -17.05 -19.41
N GLU A 12 -6.75 -15.97 -18.95
CA GLU A 12 -8.16 -15.90 -18.58
C GLU A 12 -9.05 -16.43 -19.71
N ALA A 13 -8.77 -16.04 -20.96
CA ALA A 13 -9.55 -16.46 -22.12
C ALA A 13 -9.44 -17.97 -22.36
N ARG A 14 -8.29 -18.59 -22.09
CA ARG A 14 -8.17 -20.05 -22.13
C ARG A 14 -9.03 -20.71 -21.08
N CYS A 15 -9.07 -20.20 -19.85
CA CYS A 15 -9.91 -20.81 -18.84
C CYS A 15 -11.40 -20.65 -19.17
N GLU A 16 -11.83 -19.48 -19.63
CA GLU A 16 -13.21 -19.28 -20.10
C GLU A 16 -13.61 -20.30 -21.17
N ARG A 17 -12.72 -20.58 -22.12
CA ARG A 17 -12.92 -21.64 -23.13
C ARG A 17 -13.05 -23.02 -22.51
N GLU A 18 -12.16 -23.40 -21.59
CA GLU A 18 -12.23 -24.70 -20.90
C GLU A 18 -13.51 -24.83 -20.06
N VAL A 19 -13.93 -23.76 -19.36
CA VAL A 19 -15.18 -23.73 -18.60
C VAL A 19 -16.40 -23.91 -19.51
N ALA A 20 -16.45 -23.21 -20.65
CA ALA A 20 -17.54 -23.35 -21.62
C ALA A 20 -17.61 -24.77 -22.20
N LEU A 21 -16.46 -25.38 -22.49
CA LEU A 21 -16.36 -26.72 -23.06
C LEU A 21 -16.83 -27.78 -22.06
N VAL A 22 -16.34 -27.71 -20.81
CA VAL A 22 -16.78 -28.62 -19.73
C VAL A 22 -18.26 -28.43 -19.39
N ALA A 23 -18.78 -27.20 -19.40
CA ALA A 23 -20.20 -26.94 -19.20
C ALA A 23 -21.07 -27.56 -20.32
N GLY A 24 -20.61 -27.47 -21.57
CA GLY A 24 -21.24 -28.12 -22.72
C GLY A 24 -21.28 -29.64 -22.60
N GLU A 25 -20.17 -30.27 -22.20
CA GLU A 25 -20.10 -31.72 -21.97
C GLU A 25 -21.02 -32.17 -20.82
N GLN A 26 -21.07 -31.42 -19.71
CA GLN A 26 -21.95 -31.72 -18.58
C GLN A 26 -23.45 -31.66 -18.94
N ALA A 27 -23.83 -30.80 -19.90
CA ALA A 27 -25.21 -30.72 -20.37
C ALA A 27 -25.59 -31.94 -21.23
N GLN A 28 -24.64 -32.51 -21.96
CA GLN A 28 -24.85 -33.68 -22.82
C GLN A 28 -24.78 -35.00 -22.06
N SER A 29 -23.94 -35.10 -21.01
CA SER A 29 -23.78 -36.28 -20.17
C SER A 29 -23.56 -35.86 -18.71
N PRO A 30 -24.63 -35.79 -17.90
CA PRO A 30 -24.53 -35.25 -16.55
C PRO A 30 -23.65 -36.14 -15.67
N PRO A 31 -22.55 -35.61 -15.11
CA PRO A 31 -21.65 -36.38 -14.27
C PRO A 31 -22.30 -36.68 -12.91
N SER A 32 -21.68 -37.59 -12.13
CA SER A 32 -22.17 -37.89 -10.78
C SER A 32 -22.23 -36.61 -9.92
N PRO A 33 -23.17 -36.54 -8.94
CA PRO A 33 -23.26 -35.38 -8.04
C PRO A 33 -21.91 -35.05 -7.38
N ALA A 34 -21.13 -36.09 -7.06
CA ALA A 34 -19.82 -35.92 -6.47
C ALA A 34 -18.82 -35.22 -7.40
N TRP A 35 -18.78 -35.64 -8.66
CA TRP A 35 -17.89 -35.02 -9.65
C TRP A 35 -18.31 -33.57 -9.94
N ARG A 36 -19.62 -33.31 -10.03
CA ARG A 36 -20.15 -31.96 -10.27
C ARG A 36 -19.78 -30.98 -9.15
N VAL A 37 -19.91 -31.39 -7.89
CA VAL A 37 -19.51 -30.56 -6.76
C VAL A 37 -17.99 -30.33 -6.75
N ARG A 38 -17.21 -31.34 -7.09
CA ARG A 38 -15.75 -31.21 -7.23
C ARG A 38 -15.36 -30.20 -8.31
N TRP A 39 -16.04 -30.22 -9.44
CA TRP A 39 -15.88 -29.24 -10.51
C TRP A 39 -16.23 -27.83 -10.05
N LEU A 40 -17.39 -27.65 -9.38
CA LEU A 40 -17.81 -26.35 -8.84
C LEU A 40 -16.81 -25.79 -7.83
N LEU A 41 -16.19 -26.64 -6.99
CA LEU A 41 -15.15 -26.21 -6.04
C LEU A 41 -13.89 -25.71 -6.74
N LEU A 42 -13.46 -26.39 -7.82
CA LEU A 42 -12.32 -25.95 -8.62
C LEU A 42 -12.66 -24.63 -9.34
N LEU A 43 -13.83 -24.57 -9.98
CA LEU A 43 -14.29 -23.39 -10.70
C LEU A 43 -14.40 -22.18 -9.78
N ALA A 44 -14.96 -22.34 -8.58
CA ALA A 44 -15.03 -21.27 -7.58
C ALA A 44 -13.63 -20.74 -7.21
N HIS A 45 -12.65 -21.63 -7.04
CA HIS A 45 -11.27 -21.24 -6.72
C HIS A 45 -10.60 -20.48 -7.88
N CYS A 46 -10.77 -20.97 -9.11
CA CYS A 46 -10.24 -20.30 -10.31
C CYS A 46 -10.88 -18.92 -10.52
N LEU A 47 -12.20 -18.81 -10.35
CA LEU A 47 -12.93 -17.54 -10.46
C LEU A 47 -12.50 -16.55 -9.37
N ASP A 48 -12.28 -16.98 -8.11
CA ASP A 48 -11.69 -16.11 -7.09
C ASP A 48 -10.26 -15.67 -7.47
N TYR A 49 -9.46 -16.57 -8.02
CA TYR A 49 -8.07 -16.29 -8.39
C TYR A 49 -7.98 -15.20 -9.47
N TRP A 50 -8.86 -15.23 -10.48
CA TRP A 50 -8.95 -14.22 -11.55
C TRP A 50 -9.94 -13.09 -11.28
N ASN A 51 -10.36 -12.88 -10.03
CA ASN A 51 -11.20 -11.75 -9.63
C ASN A 51 -12.61 -11.71 -10.26
N HIS A 52 -13.27 -12.87 -10.35
CA HIS A 52 -14.67 -13.05 -10.79
C HIS A 52 -15.59 -13.42 -9.59
N PRO A 53 -15.85 -12.51 -8.65
CA PRO A 53 -16.46 -12.83 -7.35
C PRO A 53 -17.91 -13.32 -7.45
N HIS A 54 -18.68 -12.85 -8.44
CA HIS A 54 -20.07 -13.23 -8.63
C HIS A 54 -20.21 -14.68 -9.11
N GLY A 55 -19.42 -15.08 -10.12
CA GLY A 55 -19.40 -16.46 -10.61
C GLY A 55 -18.91 -17.44 -9.54
N ALA A 56 -17.87 -17.04 -8.79
CA ALA A 56 -17.38 -17.85 -7.68
C ALA A 56 -18.45 -18.05 -6.59
N GLN A 57 -19.22 -17.00 -6.29
CA GLN A 57 -20.31 -17.10 -5.31
C GLN A 57 -21.44 -18.01 -5.78
N ALA A 58 -21.86 -17.90 -7.04
CA ALA A 58 -22.88 -18.78 -7.61
C ALA A 58 -22.48 -20.26 -7.50
N CYS A 59 -21.22 -20.59 -7.79
CA CYS A 59 -20.70 -21.95 -7.62
C CYS A 59 -20.83 -22.43 -6.15
N ARG A 60 -20.50 -21.58 -5.17
CA ARG A 60 -20.62 -21.94 -3.74
C ARG A 60 -22.06 -22.14 -3.30
N ASP A 61 -22.97 -21.29 -3.76
CA ASP A 61 -24.39 -21.40 -3.41
C ASP A 61 -24.97 -22.71 -3.94
N GLU A 62 -24.61 -23.10 -5.16
CA GLU A 62 -24.97 -24.40 -5.73
C GLU A 62 -24.35 -25.57 -4.92
N ILE A 63 -23.09 -25.46 -4.50
CA ILE A 63 -22.46 -26.48 -3.64
C ILE A 63 -23.21 -26.60 -2.32
N ARG A 64 -23.55 -25.49 -1.66
CA ARG A 64 -24.28 -25.49 -0.38
C ARG A 64 -25.66 -26.12 -0.52
N GLN A 65 -26.39 -25.76 -1.57
CA GLN A 65 -27.69 -26.35 -1.90
C GLN A 65 -27.56 -27.87 -2.09
N ARG A 66 -26.59 -28.33 -2.89
CA ARG A 66 -26.37 -29.76 -3.12
C ARG A 66 -25.93 -30.53 -1.88
N VAL A 67 -25.15 -29.91 -0.99
CA VAL A 67 -24.78 -30.50 0.32
C VAL A 67 -26.01 -30.66 1.22
N GLN A 68 -26.97 -29.73 1.16
CA GLN A 68 -28.24 -29.83 1.89
C GLN A 68 -29.18 -30.88 1.29
N GLU A 69 -29.29 -30.94 -0.05
CA GLU A 69 -30.14 -31.87 -0.78
C GLU A 69 -29.64 -33.33 -0.74
N GLY A 70 -28.31 -33.54 -0.70
CA GLY A 70 -27.66 -34.86 -0.71
C GLY A 70 -27.54 -35.54 0.65
N ALA A 71 -28.22 -35.04 1.69
CA ALA A 71 -28.22 -35.62 3.04
C ALA A 71 -28.99 -36.95 3.08
N THR A 72 -28.34 -38.04 2.66
CA THR A 72 -28.76 -39.40 2.99
C THR A 72 -27.79 -39.98 4.04
N ASP A 73 -28.32 -40.57 5.11
CA ASP A 73 -27.60 -40.98 6.34
C ASP A 73 -26.63 -42.16 6.19
N ARG A 74 -26.10 -42.44 4.98
CA ARG A 74 -25.23 -43.59 4.78
C ARG A 74 -23.80 -43.32 5.31
N PRO A 75 -23.22 -44.21 6.14
CA PRO A 75 -21.87 -44.08 6.68
C PRO A 75 -20.76 -44.05 5.61
N ALA A 76 -20.97 -44.72 4.47
CA ALA A 76 -20.02 -44.73 3.35
C ALA A 76 -19.77 -43.34 2.74
N ASP A 77 -20.67 -42.38 2.97
CA ASP A 77 -20.61 -41.01 2.44
C ASP A 77 -19.97 -40.01 3.43
N ALA A 78 -19.53 -40.45 4.62
CA ALA A 78 -18.98 -39.56 5.65
C ALA A 78 -17.67 -38.87 5.19
N GLY A 79 -16.73 -39.61 4.61
CA GLY A 79 -15.48 -39.05 4.10
C GLY A 79 -15.68 -38.14 2.88
N TRP A 80 -16.70 -38.42 2.06
CA TRP A 80 -17.10 -37.56 0.95
C TRP A 80 -17.70 -36.24 1.45
N ARG A 81 -18.62 -36.30 2.43
CA ARG A 81 -19.18 -35.10 3.09
C ARG A 81 -18.11 -34.25 3.75
N ALA A 82 -17.16 -34.86 4.46
CA ALA A 82 -16.03 -34.15 5.07
C ALA A 82 -15.18 -33.41 4.02
N ALA A 83 -14.92 -34.04 2.85
CA ALA A 83 -14.20 -33.41 1.75
C ALA A 83 -14.93 -32.19 1.17
N LEU A 84 -16.26 -32.25 1.08
CA LEU A 84 -17.08 -31.13 0.60
C LEU A 84 -17.10 -29.97 1.60
N GLN A 85 -17.31 -30.29 2.88
CA GLN A 85 -17.29 -29.31 3.95
C GLN A 85 -15.91 -28.64 4.04
N LEU A 86 -14.83 -29.41 3.88
CA LEU A 86 -13.48 -28.86 3.81
C LEU A 86 -13.33 -27.85 2.66
N GLY A 87 -13.80 -28.18 1.45
CA GLY A 87 -13.76 -27.29 0.29
C GLY A 87 -14.49 -25.96 0.52
N LEU A 88 -15.68 -26.01 1.11
CA LEU A 88 -16.45 -24.82 1.48
C LEU A 88 -15.76 -24.00 2.56
N LEU A 89 -15.27 -24.64 3.62
CA LEU A 89 -14.57 -23.96 4.73
C LEU A 89 -13.30 -23.28 4.26
N LEU A 90 -12.51 -23.93 3.39
CA LEU A 90 -11.31 -23.34 2.80
C LEU A 90 -11.64 -22.11 1.94
N SER A 91 -12.73 -22.17 1.17
CA SER A 91 -13.17 -21.04 0.36
C SER A 91 -13.71 -19.88 1.22
N ASP A 92 -14.49 -20.18 2.26
CA ASP A 92 -14.95 -19.19 3.23
C ASP A 92 -13.76 -18.57 3.99
N LEU A 93 -12.73 -19.37 4.29
CA LEU A 93 -11.52 -18.91 4.96
C LEU A 93 -10.69 -17.96 4.09
N GLN A 94 -10.53 -18.26 2.80
CA GLN A 94 -9.85 -17.39 1.84
C GLN A 94 -10.51 -16.01 1.69
N ARG A 95 -11.82 -15.92 1.95
CA ARG A 95 -12.62 -14.69 1.78
C ARG A 95 -12.83 -13.91 3.07
N ALA A 96 -12.55 -14.49 4.23
CA ALA A 96 -12.60 -13.78 5.50
C ALA A 96 -11.37 -12.87 5.60
N PRO A 97 -11.49 -11.53 5.54
CA PRO A 97 -10.33 -10.64 5.61
C PRO A 97 -9.68 -10.77 6.99
N ALA A 98 -8.35 -10.90 7.04
CA ALA A 98 -7.61 -11.01 8.30
C ALA A 98 -7.85 -9.80 9.23
N ALA A 99 -8.15 -8.63 8.67
CA ALA A 99 -8.36 -7.38 9.40
C ALA A 99 -9.80 -7.17 9.92
N GLU A 100 -10.81 -7.86 9.38
CA GLU A 100 -12.22 -7.54 9.65
C GLU A 100 -12.97 -8.62 10.44
N ASP A 101 -12.50 -9.87 10.50
CA ASP A 101 -13.24 -10.95 11.18
C ASP A 101 -12.35 -12.09 11.70
N THR A 102 -11.42 -11.76 12.62
CA THR A 102 -10.53 -12.74 13.27
C THR A 102 -11.31 -13.87 13.95
N ALA A 103 -12.42 -13.54 14.61
CA ALA A 103 -13.25 -14.51 15.32
C ALA A 103 -13.91 -15.53 14.38
N ARG A 104 -14.37 -15.12 13.19
CA ARG A 104 -14.88 -16.06 12.18
C ARG A 104 -13.77 -16.93 11.61
N GLN A 105 -12.61 -16.36 11.32
CA GLN A 105 -11.47 -17.12 10.85
C GLN A 105 -11.04 -18.19 11.87
N ASP A 106 -11.06 -17.87 13.17
CA ASP A 106 -10.77 -18.83 14.24
C ASP A 106 -11.79 -19.98 14.25
N ARG A 107 -13.09 -19.65 14.18
CA ARG A 107 -14.16 -20.67 14.04
C ARG A 107 -14.00 -21.54 12.80
N LEU A 108 -13.60 -20.96 11.66
CA LEU A 108 -13.34 -21.71 10.43
C LEU A 108 -12.12 -22.63 10.58
N PHE A 109 -11.06 -22.14 11.22
CA PHE A 109 -9.85 -22.90 11.51
C PHE A 109 -10.15 -24.11 12.40
N GLU A 110 -10.90 -23.92 13.49
CA GLU A 110 -11.33 -25.00 14.40
C GLU A 110 -12.18 -26.05 13.69
N ARG A 111 -13.11 -25.61 12.81
CA ARG A 111 -13.92 -26.52 12.01
C ARG A 111 -13.09 -27.35 11.03
N ILE A 112 -12.07 -26.75 10.39
CA ILE A 112 -11.15 -27.48 9.52
C ILE A 112 -10.35 -28.52 10.32
N GLU A 113 -9.89 -28.17 11.53
CA GLU A 113 -9.21 -29.12 12.42
C GLU A 113 -10.12 -30.29 12.83
N ALA A 114 -11.37 -30.00 13.19
CA ALA A 114 -12.34 -31.03 13.58
C ALA A 114 -12.62 -32.02 12.44
N LEU A 115 -12.60 -31.57 11.17
CA LEU A 115 -12.80 -32.44 10.02
C LEU A 115 -11.63 -33.39 9.77
N ARG A 116 -10.43 -33.10 10.29
CA ARG A 116 -9.20 -33.84 9.98
C ARG A 116 -9.33 -35.34 10.22
N VAL A 117 -10.00 -35.75 11.29
CA VAL A 117 -10.19 -37.17 11.67
C VAL A 117 -11.15 -37.92 10.73
N HIS A 118 -11.92 -37.20 9.91
CA HIS A 118 -12.88 -37.76 8.97
C HIS A 118 -12.40 -37.70 7.51
N LEU A 119 -11.27 -37.03 7.24
CA LEU A 119 -10.70 -36.92 5.91
C LEU A 119 -9.87 -38.15 5.56
N ARG A 120 -9.96 -38.57 4.29
CA ARG A 120 -9.03 -39.56 3.74
C ARG A 120 -7.61 -38.96 3.72
N PRO A 121 -6.54 -39.75 3.91
CA PRO A 121 -5.17 -39.26 3.95
C PRO A 121 -4.79 -38.34 2.78
N GLY A 122 -5.17 -38.68 1.55
CA GLY A 122 -4.90 -37.84 0.36
C GLY A 122 -5.63 -36.49 0.30
N LEU A 123 -6.51 -36.18 1.25
CA LEU A 123 -7.18 -34.87 1.38
C LEU A 123 -6.67 -34.04 2.55
N LEU A 124 -5.88 -34.65 3.46
CA LEU A 124 -5.28 -33.95 4.60
C LEU A 124 -4.34 -32.80 4.17
N PRO A 125 -3.45 -32.96 3.17
CA PRO A 125 -2.56 -31.88 2.75
C PRO A 125 -3.31 -30.60 2.34
N ARG A 126 -4.51 -30.72 1.76
CA ARG A 126 -5.33 -29.57 1.35
C ARG A 126 -5.86 -28.76 2.55
N GLY A 127 -6.26 -29.43 3.62
CA GLY A 127 -6.68 -28.75 4.85
C GLY A 127 -5.51 -28.04 5.53
N LEU A 128 -4.37 -28.72 5.62
CA LEU A 128 -3.13 -28.19 6.18
C LEU A 128 -2.60 -26.99 5.38
N PHE A 129 -2.69 -27.04 4.05
CA PHE A 129 -2.37 -25.93 3.15
C PHE A 129 -3.17 -24.67 3.51
N GLY A 130 -4.51 -24.78 3.58
CA GLY A 130 -5.34 -23.61 3.89
C GLY A 130 -5.08 -23.02 5.28
N GLN A 131 -4.77 -23.87 6.26
CA GLN A 131 -4.37 -23.43 7.59
C GLN A 131 -3.03 -22.71 7.59
N ALA A 132 -2.03 -23.23 6.85
CA ALA A 132 -0.74 -22.59 6.71
C ALA A 132 -0.86 -21.20 6.07
N VAL A 133 -1.65 -21.07 5.01
CA VAL A 133 -1.93 -19.78 4.35
C VAL A 133 -2.49 -18.76 5.34
N LEU A 134 -3.50 -19.14 6.13
CA LEU A 134 -4.07 -18.24 7.16
C LEU A 134 -3.04 -17.86 8.22
N LEU A 135 -2.26 -18.82 8.71
CA LEU A 135 -1.24 -18.57 9.72
C LEU A 135 -0.18 -17.60 9.20
N MET A 136 0.24 -17.73 7.94
CA MET A 136 1.16 -16.78 7.30
C MET A 136 0.55 -15.39 7.13
N GLN A 137 -0.71 -15.28 6.72
CA GLN A 137 -1.42 -13.99 6.63
C GLN A 137 -1.48 -13.26 7.99
N ARG A 138 -1.50 -14.02 9.09
CA ARG A 138 -1.48 -13.50 10.46
C ARG A 138 -0.06 -13.33 11.03
N GLY A 139 0.98 -13.55 10.24
CA GLY A 139 2.38 -13.49 10.70
C GLY A 139 2.77 -14.58 11.70
N ARG A 140 1.99 -15.67 11.83
CA ARG A 140 2.30 -16.82 12.68
C ARG A 140 3.15 -17.83 11.93
N TRP A 141 4.37 -17.43 11.56
CA TRP A 141 5.24 -18.16 10.65
C TRP A 141 5.65 -19.55 11.16
N ASP A 142 5.98 -19.68 12.44
CA ASP A 142 6.37 -20.96 13.06
C ASP A 142 5.23 -22.00 13.03
N ALA A 143 4.02 -21.57 13.41
CA ALA A 143 2.84 -22.41 13.35
C ALA A 143 2.49 -22.79 11.91
N ALA A 144 2.66 -21.86 10.95
CA ALA A 144 2.48 -22.16 9.54
C ALA A 144 3.47 -23.21 9.04
N LEU A 145 4.75 -23.06 9.36
CA LEU A 145 5.81 -24.00 9.01
C LEU A 145 5.49 -25.41 9.54
N SER A 146 5.03 -25.52 10.78
CA SER A 146 4.60 -26.80 11.36
C SER A 146 3.46 -27.47 10.56
N ARG A 147 2.49 -26.71 10.05
CA ARG A 147 1.41 -27.24 9.20
C ARG A 147 1.93 -27.69 7.83
N ILE A 148 2.86 -26.95 7.26
CA ILE A 148 3.47 -27.25 5.95
C ILE A 148 4.34 -28.51 6.04
N ASP A 149 5.16 -28.63 7.10
CA ASP A 149 6.00 -29.81 7.33
C ASP A 149 5.14 -31.07 7.52
N LEU A 150 4.01 -30.96 8.23
CA LEU A 150 3.04 -32.06 8.33
C LEU A 150 2.40 -32.38 6.97
N ALA A 151 2.08 -31.38 6.15
CA ALA A 151 1.52 -31.62 4.81
C ALA A 151 2.52 -32.36 3.92
N LEU A 152 3.80 -31.97 3.93
CA LEU A 152 4.88 -32.65 3.22
C LEU A 152 5.12 -34.07 3.76
N ALA A 153 5.04 -34.28 5.08
CA ALA A 153 5.16 -35.61 5.67
C ALA A 153 4.03 -36.53 5.19
N VAL A 154 2.78 -36.07 5.26
CA VAL A 154 1.63 -36.83 4.74
C VAL A 154 1.73 -37.07 3.24
N ALA A 155 2.20 -36.09 2.47
CA ALA A 155 2.41 -36.23 1.02
C ALA A 155 3.43 -37.34 0.70
N ARG A 156 4.52 -37.43 1.48
CA ARG A 156 5.48 -38.55 1.38
C ARG A 156 4.86 -39.88 1.74
N ASP A 157 4.12 -39.95 2.85
CA ASP A 157 3.50 -41.20 3.33
C ASP A 157 2.48 -41.78 2.34
N VAL A 158 1.81 -40.92 1.55
CA VAL A 158 0.85 -41.32 0.51
C VAL A 158 1.42 -41.28 -0.90
N GLU A 159 2.76 -41.21 -1.02
CA GLU A 159 3.51 -41.30 -2.27
C GLU A 159 3.09 -40.26 -3.34
N VAL A 160 2.80 -39.02 -2.93
CA VAL A 160 2.57 -37.93 -3.87
C VAL A 160 3.85 -37.65 -4.66
N PRO A 161 3.81 -37.58 -6.02
CA PRO A 161 4.98 -37.25 -6.81
C PRO A 161 5.54 -35.87 -6.45
N GLU A 162 6.87 -35.75 -6.37
CA GLU A 162 7.55 -34.49 -5.98
C GLU A 162 7.14 -33.30 -6.85
N ARG A 163 6.89 -33.52 -8.15
CA ARG A 163 6.38 -32.49 -9.06
C ARG A 163 5.09 -31.84 -8.55
N ASP A 164 4.21 -32.64 -7.95
CA ASP A 164 2.90 -32.20 -7.47
C ASP A 164 2.99 -31.60 -6.05
N CYS A 165 4.15 -31.67 -5.38
CA CYS A 165 4.43 -31.05 -4.09
C CYS A 165 4.89 -29.59 -4.18
N GLY A 166 5.07 -29.03 -5.39
CA GLY A 166 5.66 -27.71 -5.60
C GLY A 166 5.01 -26.60 -4.76
N VAL A 167 3.67 -26.57 -4.65
CA VAL A 167 2.98 -25.55 -3.86
C VAL A 167 3.35 -25.61 -2.36
N TYR A 168 3.67 -26.79 -1.82
CA TYR A 168 4.07 -26.94 -0.42
C TYR A 168 5.50 -26.43 -0.19
N HIS A 169 6.41 -26.69 -1.12
CA HIS A 169 7.77 -26.13 -1.07
C HIS A 169 7.77 -24.61 -1.20
N GLU A 170 6.91 -24.06 -2.06
CA GLU A 170 6.70 -22.61 -2.16
C GLU A 170 6.23 -22.03 -0.82
N LEU A 171 5.17 -22.57 -0.21
CA LEU A 171 4.70 -22.09 1.10
C LEU A 171 5.77 -22.23 2.18
N ARG A 172 6.51 -23.34 2.19
CA ARG A 172 7.60 -23.59 3.15
C ARG A 172 8.68 -22.52 3.02
N SER A 173 9.06 -22.15 1.79
CA SER A 173 10.03 -21.08 1.53
C SER A 173 9.56 -19.73 2.08
N TYR A 174 8.27 -19.40 1.94
CA TYR A 174 7.71 -18.17 2.50
C TYR A 174 7.63 -18.19 4.02
N ALA A 175 7.27 -19.33 4.63
CA ALA A 175 7.26 -19.45 6.09
C ALA A 175 8.68 -19.31 6.68
N LEU A 176 9.69 -19.88 6.02
CA LEU A 176 11.10 -19.74 6.40
C LEU A 176 11.57 -18.29 6.26
N ALA A 177 11.24 -17.61 5.14
CA ALA A 177 11.54 -16.20 4.94
C ALA A 177 10.87 -15.31 6.00
N GLY A 178 9.62 -15.60 6.38
CA GLY A 178 8.92 -14.90 7.46
C GLY A 178 9.53 -15.09 8.85
N LEU A 179 10.28 -16.18 9.06
CA LEU A 179 11.10 -16.44 10.25
C LEU A 179 12.53 -15.85 10.15
N ASP A 180 12.80 -15.03 9.14
CA ASP A 180 14.13 -14.48 8.84
C ASP A 180 15.20 -15.54 8.46
N ARG A 181 14.75 -16.75 8.08
CA ARG A 181 15.61 -17.88 7.67
C ARG A 181 15.78 -17.91 6.15
N TRP A 182 16.38 -16.87 5.60
CA TRP A 182 16.48 -16.67 4.14
C TRP A 182 17.32 -17.72 3.41
N ASP A 183 18.38 -18.22 4.04
CA ASP A 183 19.21 -19.29 3.45
C ASP A 183 18.41 -20.59 3.29
N ASP A 184 17.64 -20.95 4.33
CA ASP A 184 16.76 -22.12 4.28
C ASP A 184 15.63 -21.94 3.26
N ALA A 185 15.06 -20.73 3.19
CA ALA A 185 14.04 -20.40 2.18
C ALA A 185 14.58 -20.58 0.75
N GLN A 186 15.82 -20.16 0.50
CA GLN A 186 16.46 -20.34 -0.81
C GLN A 186 16.76 -21.82 -1.11
N ALA A 187 17.22 -22.58 -0.11
CA ALA A 187 17.43 -24.02 -0.28
C ALA A 187 16.13 -24.76 -0.64
N GLU A 188 15.00 -24.35 -0.05
CA GLU A 188 13.69 -24.91 -0.36
C GLU A 188 13.27 -24.68 -1.81
N ILE A 189 13.57 -23.50 -2.37
CA ILE A 189 13.28 -23.20 -3.77
C ILE A 189 14.11 -24.05 -4.73
N VAL A 190 15.35 -24.40 -4.36
CA VAL A 190 16.17 -25.32 -5.16
C VAL A 190 15.53 -26.71 -5.22
N VAL A 191 14.89 -27.18 -4.14
CA VAL A 191 14.12 -28.43 -4.15
C VAL A 191 12.96 -28.33 -5.11
N LEU A 192 12.16 -27.26 -5.00
CA LEU A 192 11.05 -26.96 -5.88
C LEU A 192 11.48 -26.99 -7.37
N GLN A 193 12.55 -26.28 -7.73
CA GLN A 193 13.02 -26.17 -9.12
C GLN A 193 13.39 -27.51 -9.74
N ARG A 194 14.01 -28.43 -8.99
CA ARG A 194 14.44 -29.75 -9.50
C ARG A 194 13.28 -30.62 -9.95
N ALA A 195 12.10 -30.41 -9.37
CA ALA A 195 10.91 -31.22 -9.65
C ALA A 195 10.02 -30.62 -10.75
N GLN A 196 10.26 -29.37 -11.19
CA GLN A 196 9.39 -28.68 -12.15
C GLN A 196 9.95 -28.70 -13.58
N THR A 197 9.04 -28.76 -14.56
CA THR A 197 9.36 -28.75 -16.00
C THR A 197 8.39 -27.88 -16.79
N GLY A 198 8.78 -27.42 -17.99
CA GLY A 198 7.93 -26.59 -18.84
C GLY A 198 7.49 -25.29 -18.16
N ALA A 199 6.22 -24.91 -18.33
CA ALA A 199 5.64 -23.71 -17.70
C ALA A 199 5.80 -23.67 -16.18
N GLN A 200 5.78 -24.82 -15.49
CA GLN A 200 5.97 -24.84 -14.03
C GLN A 200 7.41 -24.49 -13.64
N ALA A 201 8.40 -24.79 -14.50
CA ALA A 201 9.79 -24.41 -14.27
C ALA A 201 9.99 -22.89 -14.43
N GLU A 202 9.28 -22.25 -15.37
CA GLU A 202 9.31 -20.80 -15.54
C GLU A 202 8.74 -20.07 -14.30
N VAL A 203 7.62 -20.56 -13.76
CA VAL A 203 7.05 -20.06 -12.51
C VAL A 203 8.02 -20.27 -11.34
N ALA A 204 8.64 -21.44 -11.23
CA ALA A 204 9.65 -21.74 -10.21
C ALA A 204 10.86 -20.78 -10.27
N LEU A 205 11.31 -20.41 -11.47
CA LEU A 205 12.37 -19.41 -11.66
C LEU A 205 11.93 -18.02 -11.21
N ALA A 206 10.69 -17.61 -11.52
CA ALA A 206 10.14 -16.34 -11.08
C ALA A 206 10.00 -16.29 -9.54
N ILE A 207 9.54 -17.37 -8.90
CA ILE A 207 9.49 -17.48 -7.43
C ILE A 207 10.90 -17.30 -6.84
N ALA A 208 11.90 -17.99 -7.38
CA ALA A 208 13.29 -17.90 -6.93
C ALA A 208 13.83 -16.47 -7.02
N ALA A 209 13.65 -15.82 -8.17
CA ALA A 209 14.07 -14.43 -8.37
C ALA A 209 13.38 -13.49 -7.39
N SER A 210 12.07 -13.69 -7.13
CA SER A 210 11.32 -12.87 -6.18
C SER A 210 11.83 -13.01 -4.73
N LEU A 211 12.17 -14.21 -4.29
CA LEU A 211 12.75 -14.45 -2.96
C LEU A 211 14.17 -13.89 -2.84
N GLN A 212 14.97 -13.97 -3.90
CA GLN A 212 16.28 -13.34 -3.94
C GLN A 212 16.18 -11.82 -3.84
N ALA A 213 15.26 -11.20 -4.58
CA ALA A 213 14.98 -9.77 -4.49
C ALA A 213 14.50 -9.36 -3.09
N ALA A 214 13.58 -10.13 -2.49
CA ALA A 214 13.10 -9.92 -1.12
C ALA A 214 14.25 -9.93 -0.10
N ARG A 215 15.17 -10.89 -0.21
CA ARG A 215 16.35 -10.97 0.66
C ARG A 215 17.25 -9.74 0.51
N ARG A 216 17.49 -9.27 -0.72
CA ARG A 216 18.35 -8.10 -0.96
C ARG A 216 17.75 -6.81 -0.42
N LEU A 217 16.43 -6.72 -0.39
CA LEU A 217 15.71 -5.59 0.19
C LEU A 217 15.69 -5.61 1.72
N GLN A 218 15.98 -6.75 2.35
CA GLN A 218 16.03 -6.83 3.81
C GLN A 218 17.17 -5.95 4.34
N GLY A 219 16.82 -4.97 5.19
CA GLY A 219 17.79 -4.02 5.76
C GLY A 219 18.25 -2.93 4.80
N ALA A 220 17.77 -2.92 3.55
CA ALA A 220 18.03 -1.84 2.62
C ALA A 220 17.26 -0.57 3.03
N ALA A 221 17.90 0.58 2.89
CA ALA A 221 17.20 1.86 3.02
C ALA A 221 16.11 1.98 1.93
N PRO A 222 14.92 2.51 2.25
CA PRO A 222 13.90 2.81 1.25
C PRO A 222 14.47 3.67 0.12
N GLY A 223 14.24 3.27 -1.13
CA GLY A 223 14.76 4.00 -2.29
C GLY A 223 16.26 3.83 -2.55
N SER A 224 16.90 2.79 -1.98
CA SER A 224 18.29 2.45 -2.30
C SER A 224 18.54 2.37 -3.80
N ARG A 225 19.63 2.99 -4.25
CA ARG A 225 20.12 2.96 -5.63
C ARG A 225 21.29 2.01 -5.84
N ASP A 226 21.62 1.20 -4.82
CA ASP A 226 22.71 0.23 -4.91
C ASP A 226 22.40 -0.82 -6.00
N PRO A 227 23.24 -0.95 -7.05
CA PRO A 227 23.07 -1.97 -8.08
C PRO A 227 22.93 -3.40 -7.54
N ALA A 228 23.58 -3.71 -6.42
CA ALA A 228 23.48 -5.04 -5.78
C ALA A 228 22.08 -5.36 -5.24
N ILE A 229 21.23 -4.34 -5.06
CA ILE A 229 19.82 -4.45 -4.67
C ILE A 229 18.92 -4.26 -5.90
N VAL A 230 19.20 -3.24 -6.70
CA VAL A 230 18.36 -2.86 -7.85
C VAL A 230 18.34 -3.96 -8.92
N ASP A 231 19.48 -4.54 -9.29
CA ASP A 231 19.54 -5.49 -10.40
C ASP A 231 18.75 -6.80 -10.14
N PRO A 232 18.88 -7.44 -8.95
CA PRO A 232 18.05 -8.60 -8.62
C PRO A 232 16.55 -8.29 -8.58
N VAL A 233 16.17 -7.11 -8.07
CA VAL A 233 14.76 -6.66 -8.03
C VAL A 233 14.21 -6.51 -9.45
N LEU A 234 14.94 -5.80 -10.33
CA LEU A 234 14.53 -5.61 -11.73
C LEU A 234 14.44 -6.93 -12.48
N SER A 235 15.35 -7.88 -12.20
CA SER A 235 15.28 -9.24 -12.75
C SER A 235 14.04 -10.01 -12.30
N ALA A 236 13.68 -9.93 -11.02
CA ALA A 236 12.46 -10.55 -10.49
C ALA A 236 11.19 -9.95 -11.10
N LEU A 237 11.17 -8.62 -11.29
CA LEU A 237 10.04 -7.94 -11.93
C LEU A 237 9.88 -8.34 -13.39
N ARG A 238 10.96 -8.47 -14.16
CA ARG A 238 10.92 -8.98 -15.55
C ARG A 238 10.32 -10.38 -15.62
N ALA A 239 10.76 -11.27 -14.72
CA ALA A 239 10.22 -12.63 -14.65
C ALA A 239 8.72 -12.64 -14.30
N ALA A 240 8.29 -11.82 -13.34
CA ALA A 240 6.89 -11.69 -12.99
C ALA A 240 6.04 -11.10 -14.13
N ALA A 241 6.53 -10.05 -14.80
CA ALA A 241 5.86 -9.40 -15.92
C ALA A 241 5.70 -10.34 -17.13
N ALA A 242 6.74 -11.10 -17.48
CA ALA A 242 6.69 -12.09 -18.56
C ALA A 242 5.60 -13.15 -18.36
N LEU A 243 5.28 -13.47 -17.10
CA LEU A 243 4.24 -14.43 -16.73
C LEU A 243 2.88 -13.78 -16.41
N SER A 244 2.76 -12.45 -16.54
CA SER A 244 1.62 -11.67 -16.02
C SER A 244 1.30 -11.96 -14.55
N TRP A 245 2.31 -12.33 -13.77
CA TRP A 245 2.17 -12.84 -12.41
C TRP A 245 2.23 -11.71 -11.37
N LYS A 246 1.11 -11.02 -11.19
CA LYS A 246 0.99 -9.88 -10.27
C LYS A 246 1.07 -10.28 -8.79
N ARG A 247 0.80 -11.54 -8.44
CA ARG A 247 0.66 -12.03 -7.05
C ARG A 247 1.96 -12.57 -6.43
N PHE A 248 3.13 -12.25 -6.97
CA PHE A 248 4.42 -12.68 -6.40
C PHE A 248 4.62 -12.16 -4.96
N LEU A 249 5.32 -12.94 -4.12
CA LEU A 249 5.51 -12.66 -2.68
C LEU A 249 4.19 -12.25 -1.99
N PRO A 250 3.17 -13.12 -1.99
CA PRO A 250 1.82 -12.76 -1.55
C PRO A 250 1.75 -12.35 -0.07
N TYR A 251 2.67 -12.85 0.76
CA TYR A 251 2.71 -12.62 2.21
C TYR A 251 3.62 -11.45 2.62
N PHE A 252 4.29 -10.79 1.67
CA PHE A 252 5.25 -9.71 1.94
C PHE A 252 4.87 -8.41 1.21
N PRO A 253 3.68 -7.83 1.45
CA PRO A 253 3.20 -6.67 0.70
C PRO A 253 4.14 -5.46 0.76
N ARG A 254 4.85 -5.26 1.89
CA ARG A 254 5.86 -4.19 2.03
C ARG A 254 7.06 -4.39 1.11
N LEU A 255 7.56 -5.63 0.98
CA LEU A 255 8.67 -5.94 0.08
C LEU A 255 8.26 -5.81 -1.38
N VAL A 256 7.03 -6.23 -1.72
CA VAL A 256 6.48 -6.04 -3.07
C VAL A 256 6.35 -4.56 -3.40
N ALA A 257 5.91 -3.74 -2.44
CA ALA A 257 5.82 -2.30 -2.64
C ALA A 257 7.20 -1.67 -2.89
N ALA A 258 8.23 -2.10 -2.17
CA ALA A 258 9.62 -1.68 -2.40
C ALA A 258 10.13 -2.13 -3.78
N CYS A 259 9.83 -3.37 -4.21
CA CYS A 259 10.15 -3.83 -5.57
C CYS A 259 9.47 -2.94 -6.62
N ALA A 260 8.16 -2.70 -6.49
CA ALA A 260 7.41 -1.87 -7.41
C ALA A 260 7.98 -0.45 -7.49
N GLN A 261 8.41 0.12 -6.36
CA GLN A 261 9.03 1.44 -6.31
C GLN A 261 10.31 1.49 -7.14
N ILE A 262 11.21 0.52 -6.97
CA ILE A 262 12.45 0.42 -7.74
C ILE A 262 12.15 0.26 -9.23
N GLY A 263 11.19 -0.61 -9.58
CA GLY A 263 10.78 -0.81 -10.97
C GLY A 263 10.21 0.44 -11.64
N LEU A 264 9.38 1.21 -10.92
CA LEU A 264 8.82 2.48 -11.40
C LEU A 264 9.91 3.54 -11.60
N GLN A 265 10.86 3.66 -10.67
CA GLN A 265 12.01 4.56 -10.80
C GLN A 265 12.90 4.20 -11.99
N ALA A 266 13.08 2.90 -12.26
CA ALA A 266 13.79 2.40 -13.43
C ALA A 266 12.96 2.46 -14.73
N ARG A 267 11.69 2.88 -14.67
CA ARG A 267 10.73 2.90 -15.79
C ARG A 267 10.57 1.54 -16.49
N GLN A 268 10.69 0.45 -15.74
CA GLN A 268 10.56 -0.91 -16.24
C GLN A 268 9.13 -1.44 -16.03
N ASP A 269 8.55 -2.08 -17.05
CA ASP A 269 7.25 -2.78 -16.96
C ASP A 269 6.13 -1.93 -16.32
N VAL A 270 6.11 -0.62 -16.59
CA VAL A 270 5.31 0.37 -15.84
C VAL A 270 3.81 0.02 -15.83
N GLU A 271 3.26 -0.45 -16.94
CA GLU A 271 1.84 -0.83 -17.02
C GLU A 271 1.52 -2.05 -16.15
N PHE A 272 2.41 -3.06 -16.15
CA PHE A 272 2.30 -4.23 -15.28
C PHE A 272 2.38 -3.82 -13.81
N LEU A 273 3.33 -2.97 -13.44
CA LEU A 273 3.49 -2.48 -12.06
C LEU A 273 2.29 -1.65 -11.61
N ARG A 274 1.76 -0.77 -12.47
CA ARG A 274 0.53 0.01 -12.22
C ARG A 274 -0.65 -0.92 -11.94
N ALA A 275 -0.87 -1.90 -12.81
CA ALA A 275 -1.95 -2.88 -12.64
C ALA A 275 -1.77 -3.67 -11.33
N MET A 276 -0.55 -4.13 -11.04
CA MET A 276 -0.23 -4.89 -9.83
C MET A 276 -0.47 -4.07 -8.55
N VAL A 277 0.03 -2.83 -8.47
CA VAL A 277 -0.15 -1.97 -7.30
C VAL A 277 -1.62 -1.72 -7.03
N ARG A 278 -2.41 -1.44 -8.07
CA ARG A 278 -3.85 -1.17 -7.97
C ARG A 278 -4.64 -2.41 -7.55
N GLU A 279 -4.40 -3.54 -8.21
CA GLU A 279 -5.09 -4.80 -7.93
C GLU A 279 -4.81 -5.29 -6.51
N ARG A 280 -3.57 -5.15 -6.04
CA ARG A 280 -3.14 -5.60 -4.72
C ARG A 280 -3.27 -4.55 -3.63
N ARG A 281 -3.71 -3.32 -3.97
CA ARG A 281 -3.83 -2.17 -3.07
C ARG A 281 -2.57 -1.97 -2.23
N LEU A 282 -1.41 -1.99 -2.90
CA LEU A 282 -0.12 -1.87 -2.20
C LEU A 282 0.05 -0.46 -1.65
N VAL A 283 0.38 -0.39 -0.36
CA VAL A 283 0.78 0.86 0.29
C VAL A 283 2.22 1.17 -0.14
N PRO A 284 2.53 2.40 -0.60
CA PRO A 284 3.87 2.74 -1.00
C PRO A 284 4.86 2.63 0.17
N PRO A 285 6.16 2.40 -0.13
CA PRO A 285 7.19 2.31 0.90
C PRO A 285 7.47 3.64 1.61
N GLY A 286 6.97 4.78 1.11
CA GLY A 286 7.06 6.09 1.75
C GLY A 286 5.93 7.02 1.31
N GLU A 287 5.54 7.94 2.19
CA GLU A 287 4.41 8.86 2.00
C GLU A 287 4.68 9.95 0.94
N SER A 288 5.95 10.23 0.65
CA SER A 288 6.40 11.27 -0.28
C SER A 288 6.57 10.80 -1.74
N VAL A 289 6.23 9.55 -2.06
CA VAL A 289 6.42 9.03 -3.41
C VAL A 289 5.32 9.51 -4.36
N GLU A 290 5.59 10.58 -5.10
CA GLU A 290 4.65 11.13 -6.10
C GLU A 290 4.47 10.21 -7.32
N ASP A 291 5.54 9.56 -7.76
CA ASP A 291 5.58 8.66 -8.92
C ASP A 291 4.88 7.29 -8.70
N TRP A 292 4.39 7.06 -7.48
CA TRP A 292 3.59 5.87 -7.19
C TRP A 292 2.26 5.94 -7.98
N PRO A 293 1.71 4.80 -8.44
CA PRO A 293 0.55 4.78 -9.31
C PRO A 293 -0.76 4.93 -8.50
N TRP A 294 -0.85 6.05 -7.80
CA TRP A 294 -2.00 6.47 -7.01
C TRP A 294 -3.28 6.46 -7.83
N LEU A 295 -4.36 6.00 -7.23
CA LEU A 295 -5.69 6.12 -7.84
C LEU A 295 -6.15 7.58 -7.81
N LEU A 296 -5.91 8.24 -6.67
CA LEU A 296 -6.30 9.60 -6.38
C LEU A 296 -5.10 10.42 -5.91
N ARG A 297 -4.91 11.61 -6.49
CA ARG A 297 -4.02 12.65 -5.94
C ARG A 297 -4.83 13.84 -5.49
N VAL A 298 -4.61 14.29 -4.26
CA VAL A 298 -5.27 15.47 -3.69
C VAL A 298 -4.19 16.48 -3.38
N ARG A 299 -4.22 17.62 -4.07
CA ARG A 299 -3.34 18.75 -3.78
C ARG A 299 -4.11 19.79 -2.97
N ALA A 300 -3.58 20.13 -1.81
CA ALA A 300 -4.10 21.13 -0.90
C ALA A 300 -3.08 22.24 -0.58
N LEU A 301 -1.81 22.12 -0.97
CA LEU A 301 -0.82 23.20 -0.88
C LEU A 301 -0.99 24.17 -2.06
N GLY A 302 -1.85 25.17 -1.86
CA GLY A 302 -2.43 25.99 -2.94
C GLY A 302 -3.93 25.74 -3.08
N PRO A 303 -4.56 26.04 -4.23
CA PRO A 303 -5.98 25.76 -4.43
C PRO A 303 -6.24 24.26 -4.38
N LEU A 304 -7.36 23.82 -3.79
CA LEU A 304 -7.71 22.39 -3.76
C LEU A 304 -7.79 21.83 -5.18
N ARG A 305 -7.04 20.79 -5.50
CA ARG A 305 -7.10 20.05 -6.78
C ARG A 305 -7.19 18.56 -6.53
N ILE A 306 -7.94 17.88 -7.38
CA ILE A 306 -8.18 16.44 -7.27
C ILE A 306 -7.94 15.82 -8.63
N GLU A 307 -7.09 14.81 -8.68
CA GLU A 307 -6.82 14.02 -9.86
C GLU A 307 -7.25 12.57 -9.61
N HIS A 308 -7.92 11.98 -10.58
CA HIS A 308 -8.26 10.55 -10.61
C HIS A 308 -7.61 9.93 -11.85
N ASP A 309 -6.79 8.89 -11.69
CA ASP A 309 -6.02 8.29 -12.79
C ASP A 309 -5.26 9.35 -13.61
N ASP A 310 -4.49 10.22 -12.94
CA ASP A 310 -3.72 11.32 -13.57
C ASP A 310 -4.57 12.35 -14.34
N ARG A 311 -5.90 12.36 -14.15
CA ARG A 311 -6.82 13.31 -14.80
C ARG A 311 -7.50 14.18 -13.76
N VAL A 312 -7.42 15.50 -13.95
CA VAL A 312 -8.12 16.46 -13.10
C VAL A 312 -9.63 16.20 -13.13
N LEU A 313 -10.23 16.04 -11.96
CA LEU A 313 -11.69 15.97 -11.83
C LEU A 313 -12.26 17.37 -12.07
N ALA A 314 -12.79 17.61 -13.27
CA ALA A 314 -13.55 18.80 -13.60
C ALA A 314 -14.99 18.67 -13.07
N ASP A 315 -15.56 19.81 -12.68
CA ASP A 315 -16.92 20.04 -12.14
C ASP A 315 -16.97 20.22 -10.61
N ARG A 316 -17.38 21.42 -10.18
CA ARG A 316 -17.51 21.88 -8.78
C ARG A 316 -18.87 22.53 -8.55
N GLY A 317 -19.93 21.88 -8.99
CA GLY A 317 -21.30 22.36 -8.76
C GLY A 317 -21.58 22.61 -7.27
N LYS A 318 -22.51 23.55 -6.96
CA LYS A 318 -22.85 23.94 -5.58
C LYS A 318 -23.24 22.76 -4.67
N ALA A 319 -23.78 21.68 -5.22
CA ALA A 319 -24.18 20.46 -4.50
C ALA A 319 -23.00 19.65 -3.90
N GLN A 320 -21.76 19.95 -4.29
CA GLN A 320 -20.55 19.22 -3.88
C GLN A 320 -19.76 19.93 -2.76
N ARG A 321 -20.26 21.06 -2.25
CA ARG A 321 -19.52 21.91 -1.31
C ARG A 321 -19.11 21.19 -0.02
N LYS A 322 -20.03 20.55 0.69
CA LYS A 322 -19.71 19.83 1.95
C LYS A 322 -18.78 18.63 1.76
N PRO A 323 -18.97 17.76 0.75
CA PRO A 323 -17.99 16.72 0.42
C PRO A 323 -16.58 17.25 0.14
N LEU A 324 -16.46 18.37 -0.59
CA LEU A 324 -15.17 19.00 -0.88
C LEU A 324 -14.55 19.66 0.36
N GLU A 325 -15.36 20.29 1.23
CA GLU A 325 -14.90 20.80 2.53
C GLU A 325 -14.38 19.65 3.42
N LEU A 326 -15.07 18.51 3.47
CA LEU A 326 -14.60 17.30 4.17
C LEU A 326 -13.26 16.81 3.60
N LEU A 327 -13.14 16.72 2.28
CA LEU A 327 -11.88 16.33 1.63
C LEU A 327 -10.75 17.30 1.95
N ALA A 328 -11.02 18.62 1.91
CA ALA A 328 -10.04 19.64 2.22
C ALA A 328 -9.53 19.52 3.66
N VAL A 329 -10.42 19.24 4.62
CA VAL A 329 -10.03 19.00 6.02
C VAL A 329 -9.18 17.73 6.15
N LEU A 330 -9.58 16.62 5.54
CA LEU A 330 -8.79 15.38 5.60
C LEU A 330 -7.42 15.54 4.93
N ALA A 331 -7.37 16.16 3.74
CA ALA A 331 -6.12 16.42 3.01
C ALA A 331 -5.19 17.39 3.74
N ALA A 332 -5.73 18.42 4.41
CA ALA A 332 -4.97 19.33 5.26
C ALA A 332 -4.29 18.67 6.48
N HIS A 333 -4.69 17.44 6.81
CA HIS A 333 -4.08 16.61 7.85
C HIS A 333 -3.37 15.40 7.25
N GLY A 334 -2.85 15.52 6.01
CA GLY A 334 -2.09 14.46 5.34
C GLY A 334 -2.90 13.23 4.94
N GLY A 335 -4.23 13.28 5.07
CA GLY A 335 -5.11 12.11 4.95
C GLY A 335 -5.16 11.24 6.20
N CYS A 336 -4.51 11.65 7.30
CA CYS A 336 -4.52 10.95 8.57
C CYS A 336 -5.91 10.90 9.21
N SER A 337 -6.05 10.00 10.18
CA SER A 337 -7.28 9.78 10.93
C SER A 337 -7.67 10.99 11.78
N LEU A 338 -8.90 11.46 11.61
CA LEU A 338 -9.50 12.54 12.42
C LEU A 338 -10.75 12.04 13.16
N PRO A 339 -10.96 12.44 14.43
CA PRO A 339 -12.19 12.18 15.14
C PRO A 339 -13.39 12.75 14.37
N THR A 340 -14.44 11.94 14.24
CA THR A 340 -15.65 12.33 13.53
C THR A 340 -16.37 13.51 14.18
N GLU A 341 -16.25 13.66 15.51
CA GLU A 341 -16.75 14.83 16.25
C GLU A 341 -16.02 16.12 15.82
N THR A 342 -14.70 16.10 15.71
CA THR A 342 -13.91 17.23 15.21
C THR A 342 -14.30 17.61 13.79
N LEU A 343 -14.55 16.62 12.92
CA LEU A 343 -15.02 16.86 11.56
C LEU A 343 -16.41 17.49 11.55
N ILE A 344 -17.30 17.02 12.43
CA ILE A 344 -18.65 17.57 12.57
C ILE A 344 -18.60 19.03 13.01
N ASP A 345 -17.87 19.34 14.07
CA ASP A 345 -17.77 20.71 14.61
C ASP A 345 -17.13 21.68 13.61
N THR A 346 -16.18 21.18 12.83
CA THR A 346 -15.49 21.98 11.79
C THR A 346 -16.40 22.26 10.60
N LEU A 347 -17.15 21.25 10.14
CA LEU A 347 -17.91 21.33 8.90
C LEU A 347 -19.34 21.85 9.12
N TRP A 348 -19.94 21.63 10.29
CA TRP A 348 -21.29 22.08 10.64
C TRP A 348 -21.27 22.73 12.02
N PRO A 349 -20.70 23.95 12.17
CA PRO A 349 -20.83 24.70 13.40
C PRO A 349 -22.33 24.87 13.73
N SER A 350 -22.65 24.84 15.02
CA SER A 350 -23.95 24.57 15.72
C SER A 350 -25.27 25.12 15.16
N THR A 351 -25.28 25.84 14.05
CA THR A 351 -26.45 26.38 13.33
C THR A 351 -26.82 25.64 12.04
N ASP A 352 -26.01 24.69 11.56
CA ASP A 352 -26.13 24.14 10.18
C ASP A 352 -26.71 22.71 10.06
N ALA A 353 -26.89 21.95 11.14
CA ALA A 353 -27.37 20.56 11.04
C ALA A 353 -28.23 20.11 12.24
N ASP A 354 -29.47 19.71 11.96
CA ASP A 354 -30.36 19.08 12.94
C ASP A 354 -29.90 17.66 13.34
N ALA A 355 -29.13 16.98 12.48
CA ALA A 355 -28.60 15.64 12.68
C ALA A 355 -27.14 15.53 12.19
N PRO A 356 -26.14 15.93 13.01
CA PRO A 356 -24.76 16.10 12.56
C PRO A 356 -24.08 14.82 12.07
N ARG A 357 -24.37 13.68 12.73
CA ARG A 357 -23.80 12.39 12.31
C ARG A 357 -24.29 11.92 10.94
N ALA A 358 -25.60 12.02 10.71
CA ALA A 358 -26.20 11.67 9.42
C ALA A 358 -25.68 12.57 8.29
N SER A 359 -25.43 13.86 8.58
CA SER A 359 -24.80 14.79 7.65
C SER A 359 -23.38 14.37 7.28
N LEU A 360 -22.58 13.91 8.26
CA LEU A 360 -21.23 13.38 8.00
C LEU A 360 -21.28 12.11 7.14
N ASP A 361 -22.11 11.14 7.49
CA ASP A 361 -22.24 9.87 6.73
C ASP A 361 -22.66 10.14 5.28
N MET A 362 -23.59 11.09 5.08
CA MET A 362 -24.00 11.54 3.75
C MET A 362 -22.88 12.28 3.00
N ALA A 363 -22.10 13.12 3.67
CA ALA A 363 -20.95 13.80 3.08
C ALA A 363 -19.87 12.79 2.64
N VAL A 364 -19.57 11.78 3.46
CA VAL A 364 -18.66 10.67 3.13
C VAL A 364 -19.17 9.88 1.93
N SER A 365 -20.44 9.51 1.92
CA SER A 365 -21.06 8.78 0.80
C SER A 365 -20.97 9.56 -0.52
N ARG A 366 -21.28 10.87 -0.47
CA ARG A 366 -21.16 11.76 -1.64
C ARG A 366 -19.71 11.99 -2.06
N LEU A 367 -18.78 12.08 -1.11
CA LEU A 367 -17.35 12.22 -1.38
C LEU A 367 -16.80 10.98 -2.09
N ARG A 368 -17.12 9.77 -1.61
CA ARG A 368 -16.75 8.52 -2.28
C ARG A 368 -17.26 8.44 -3.71
N LYS A 369 -18.49 8.91 -3.97
CA LYS A 369 -19.05 9.01 -5.33
C LYS A 369 -18.33 10.05 -6.19
N LEU A 370 -18.04 11.23 -5.63
CA LEU A 370 -17.29 12.29 -6.30
C LEU A 370 -15.90 11.80 -6.74
N LEU A 371 -15.20 11.11 -5.83
CA LEU A 371 -13.89 10.51 -6.04
C LEU A 371 -13.95 9.21 -6.86
N ARG A 372 -15.13 8.77 -7.30
CA ARG A 372 -15.35 7.53 -8.07
C ARG A 372 -14.73 6.28 -7.41
N SER A 373 -14.65 6.29 -6.08
CA SER A 373 -14.03 5.22 -5.29
C SER A 373 -14.74 5.07 -3.95
N SER A 374 -15.38 3.91 -3.74
CA SER A 374 -16.09 3.56 -2.50
C SER A 374 -15.17 3.51 -1.28
N ASP A 375 -13.88 3.27 -1.50
CA ASP A 375 -12.92 2.98 -0.44
C ASP A 375 -12.01 4.18 -0.16
N SER A 376 -12.14 5.27 -0.93
CA SER A 376 -11.29 6.47 -0.84
C SER A 376 -11.24 7.13 0.54
N VAL A 377 -12.33 7.00 1.31
CA VAL A 377 -12.43 7.47 2.69
C VAL A 377 -12.72 6.26 3.56
N VAL A 378 -11.93 6.04 4.61
CA VAL A 378 -12.14 4.99 5.60
C VAL A 378 -12.79 5.62 6.83
N VAL A 379 -13.88 5.02 7.31
CA VAL A 379 -14.54 5.43 8.56
C VAL A 379 -14.57 4.22 9.47
N ALA A 380 -13.81 4.28 10.55
CA ALA A 380 -13.63 3.20 11.53
C ALA A 380 -13.34 3.80 12.90
N ASP A 381 -13.80 3.13 13.97
CA ASP A 381 -13.49 3.50 15.36
C ASP A 381 -13.75 4.99 15.70
N GLY A 382 -14.87 5.52 15.23
CA GLY A 382 -15.25 6.92 15.48
C GLY A 382 -14.38 7.96 14.76
N CYS A 383 -13.51 7.54 13.84
CA CYS A 383 -12.64 8.41 13.07
C CYS A 383 -12.89 8.28 11.55
N ALA A 384 -12.42 9.27 10.79
CA ALA A 384 -12.38 9.22 9.33
C ALA A 384 -11.00 9.62 8.80
N ALA A 385 -10.52 8.91 7.78
CA ALA A 385 -9.21 9.08 7.15
C ALA A 385 -9.33 8.90 5.62
N LEU A 386 -8.32 9.37 4.88
CA LEU A 386 -8.16 8.97 3.48
C LEU A 386 -7.46 7.60 3.40
N HIS A 387 -7.83 6.79 2.42
CA HIS A 387 -7.27 5.45 2.29
C HIS A 387 -5.81 5.51 1.79
N THR A 388 -4.87 5.09 2.64
CA THR A 388 -3.41 5.23 2.44
C THR A 388 -2.83 4.51 1.23
N ALA A 389 -3.48 3.45 0.74
CA ALA A 389 -3.08 2.78 -0.52
C ALA A 389 -3.68 3.42 -1.80
N LEU A 390 -4.68 4.29 -1.67
CA LEU A 390 -5.46 4.79 -2.81
C LEU A 390 -5.27 6.29 -3.04
N VAL A 391 -5.09 7.05 -1.96
CA VAL A 391 -5.09 8.51 -1.98
C VAL A 391 -3.74 9.05 -1.54
N TRP A 392 -3.11 9.81 -2.42
CA TRP A 392 -1.97 10.65 -2.11
C TRP A 392 -2.41 12.06 -1.73
N THR A 393 -1.69 12.68 -0.79
CA THR A 393 -1.84 14.10 -0.49
C THR A 393 -0.48 14.80 -0.53
N ASP A 394 -0.42 15.99 -1.11
CA ASP A 394 0.79 16.82 -1.10
C ASP A 394 1.18 17.27 0.32
N VAL A 395 0.20 17.48 1.20
CA VAL A 395 0.42 17.74 2.63
C VAL A 395 1.06 16.55 3.33
N GLY A 396 0.57 15.33 3.10
CA GLY A 396 1.17 14.12 3.68
C GLY A 396 2.58 13.89 3.16
N ALA A 397 2.82 14.14 1.87
CA ALA A 397 4.17 14.11 1.30
C ALA A 397 5.12 15.14 1.95
N LEU A 398 4.64 16.37 2.17
CA LEU A 398 5.38 17.43 2.86
C LEU A 398 5.72 17.03 4.31
N GLU A 399 4.72 16.55 5.06
CA GLU A 399 4.89 16.11 6.45
C GLU A 399 5.89 14.95 6.53
N GLY A 400 5.80 13.95 5.63
CA GLY A 400 6.75 12.85 5.55
C GLY A 400 8.19 13.30 5.27
N LEU A 401 8.39 14.33 4.44
CA LEU A 401 9.72 14.92 4.22
C LEU A 401 10.23 15.70 5.44
N CYS A 402 9.36 16.43 6.14
CA CYS A 402 9.72 17.21 7.33
C CYS A 402 10.08 16.33 8.53
N ASP A 403 9.30 15.27 8.74
CA ASP A 403 9.43 14.36 9.87
C ASP A 403 10.49 13.27 9.60
N GLY A 404 10.99 13.17 8.37
CA GLY A 404 12.06 12.25 7.98
C GLY A 404 13.38 12.46 8.73
N SER A 405 14.01 11.35 9.13
CA SER A 405 15.34 11.31 9.74
C SER A 405 16.07 10.02 9.39
N PRO A 406 17.40 10.03 9.13
CA PRO A 406 18.29 11.18 8.97
C PRO A 406 18.28 11.77 7.53
N LEU A 407 18.73 13.01 7.38
CA LEU A 407 18.89 13.68 6.07
C LEU A 407 20.10 13.09 5.33
N SER A 408 19.89 12.10 4.46
CA SER A 408 20.97 11.56 3.61
C SER A 408 21.48 12.58 2.58
N ASP A 409 20.59 13.42 2.05
CA ASP A 409 20.92 14.51 1.12
C ASP A 409 20.07 15.75 1.48
N PRO A 410 20.63 16.71 2.24
CA PRO A 410 19.93 17.93 2.63
C PRO A 410 19.46 18.79 1.45
N ALA A 411 20.19 18.77 0.32
CA ALA A 411 19.86 19.58 -0.85
C ALA A 411 18.64 18.99 -1.57
N ALA A 412 18.67 17.68 -1.84
CA ALA A 412 17.55 17.00 -2.47
C ALA A 412 16.28 17.04 -1.61
N ALA A 413 16.41 16.91 -0.28
CA ALA A 413 15.27 17.03 0.64
C ALA A 413 14.65 18.43 0.59
N LEU A 414 15.48 19.47 0.51
CA LEU A 414 15.01 20.84 0.40
C LEU A 414 14.35 21.12 -0.96
N ASP A 415 14.92 20.61 -2.06
CA ASP A 415 14.31 20.73 -3.39
C ASP A 415 12.92 20.10 -3.39
N ALA A 416 12.80 18.85 -2.94
CA ALA A 416 11.53 18.14 -2.90
C ALA A 416 10.47 18.86 -2.05
N VAL A 417 10.85 19.42 -0.89
CA VAL A 417 9.87 20.08 -0.02
C VAL A 417 9.42 21.44 -0.57
N LEU A 418 10.32 22.20 -1.22
CA LEU A 418 9.99 23.49 -1.82
C LEU A 418 9.18 23.34 -3.10
N ASP A 419 9.39 22.25 -3.86
CA ASP A 419 8.57 21.92 -5.04
C ASP A 419 7.13 21.53 -4.64
N LEU A 420 6.94 20.93 -3.45
CA LEU A 420 5.60 20.62 -2.92
C LEU A 420 4.90 21.87 -2.34
N TYR A 421 5.64 22.77 -1.70
CA TYR A 421 5.08 23.95 -1.03
C TYR A 421 5.26 25.21 -1.88
N GLU A 422 4.46 25.37 -2.93
CA GLU A 422 4.46 26.60 -3.74
C GLU A 422 3.59 27.70 -3.11
N GLN A 423 2.49 27.31 -2.46
CA GLN A 423 1.49 28.22 -1.93
C GLN A 423 0.93 27.73 -0.59
N PRO A 424 0.41 28.65 0.26
CA PRO A 424 -0.23 28.26 1.52
C PRO A 424 -1.38 27.27 1.29
N LEU A 425 -1.55 26.36 2.24
CA LEU A 425 -2.63 25.37 2.26
C LEU A 425 -4.00 26.01 1.91
N LEU A 426 -4.70 25.51 0.88
CA LEU A 426 -6.01 25.99 0.43
C LEU A 426 -6.03 27.48 0.06
N SER A 427 -4.99 27.94 -0.66
CA SER A 427 -4.85 29.35 -1.06
C SER A 427 -6.08 29.83 -1.85
N GLY A 428 -6.51 31.08 -1.58
CA GLY A 428 -7.71 31.66 -2.20
C GLY A 428 -9.05 31.20 -1.62
N GLU A 429 -9.07 30.22 -0.72
CA GLU A 429 -10.28 29.77 -0.03
C GLU A 429 -10.43 30.39 1.36
N ARG A 430 -11.67 30.70 1.74
CA ARG A 430 -11.99 31.06 3.13
C ARG A 430 -11.97 29.79 3.96
N VAL A 431 -11.01 29.72 4.87
CA VAL A 431 -10.80 28.57 5.73
C VAL A 431 -11.21 28.88 7.17
N GLY A 432 -11.76 27.89 7.86
CA GLY A 432 -12.09 27.99 9.29
C GLY A 432 -10.86 27.97 10.19
N VAL A 433 -11.07 28.16 11.49
CA VAL A 433 -10.01 28.25 12.51
C VAL A 433 -9.06 27.04 12.49
N LEU A 434 -9.61 25.82 12.39
CA LEU A 434 -8.80 24.58 12.36
C LEU A 434 -7.78 24.58 11.20
N LEU A 435 -8.22 24.97 10.00
CA LEU A 435 -7.38 25.00 8.81
C LEU A 435 -6.36 26.15 8.84
N LEU A 436 -6.67 27.28 9.47
CA LEU A 436 -5.70 28.34 9.75
C LEU A 436 -4.59 27.86 10.69
N GLN A 437 -4.94 27.09 11.72
CA GLN A 437 -3.96 26.48 12.61
C GLN A 437 -3.09 25.47 11.85
N ARG A 438 -3.67 24.63 10.97
CA ARG A 438 -2.88 23.72 10.13
C ARG A 438 -1.94 24.46 9.18
N ARG A 439 -2.35 25.59 8.58
CA ARG A 439 -1.44 26.45 7.78
C ARG A 439 -0.19 26.84 8.57
N GLN A 440 -0.37 27.33 9.79
CA GLN A 440 0.73 27.77 10.66
C GLN A 440 1.65 26.60 11.05
N GLN A 441 1.05 25.44 11.36
CA GLN A 441 1.82 24.24 11.72
C GLN A 441 2.66 23.71 10.55
N LEU A 442 2.10 23.68 9.33
CA LEU A 442 2.85 23.27 8.13
C LEU A 442 3.98 24.26 7.80
N GLN A 443 3.74 25.56 7.95
CA GLN A 443 4.79 26.57 7.79
C GLN A 443 5.93 26.37 8.79
N ALA A 444 5.61 26.19 10.07
CA ALA A 444 6.63 25.97 11.10
C ALA A 444 7.45 24.69 10.86
N ARG A 445 6.81 23.62 10.37
CA ARG A 445 7.50 22.38 9.96
C ARG A 445 8.46 22.61 8.79
N LEU A 446 8.00 23.32 7.76
CA LEU A 446 8.84 23.68 6.62
C LEU A 446 10.03 24.55 7.04
N GLU A 447 9.81 25.59 7.86
CA GLU A 447 10.86 26.43 8.42
C GLU A 447 11.92 25.61 9.15
N HIS A 448 11.48 24.67 9.99
CA HIS A 448 12.36 23.81 10.75
C HIS A 448 13.21 22.91 9.83
N LEU A 449 12.62 22.30 8.81
CA LEU A 449 13.34 21.49 7.83
C LEU A 449 14.37 22.34 7.05
N VAL A 450 13.98 23.52 6.56
CA VAL A 450 14.88 24.45 5.85
C VAL A 450 16.10 24.77 6.71
N CYS A 451 15.88 25.13 7.98
CA CYS A 451 16.97 25.46 8.91
C CYS A 451 17.88 24.25 9.19
N ARG A 452 17.30 23.05 9.35
CA ARG A 452 18.07 21.81 9.52
C ARG A 452 18.93 21.49 8.29
N CYS A 453 18.36 21.59 7.09
CA CYS A 453 19.09 21.33 5.84
C CYS A 453 20.21 22.34 5.63
N GLY A 454 19.94 23.63 5.82
CA GLY A 454 20.94 24.68 5.72
C GLY A 454 22.08 24.50 6.73
N ALA A 455 21.76 24.23 8.00
CA ALA A 455 22.76 23.95 9.03
C ALA A 455 23.64 22.74 8.71
N ALA A 456 23.08 21.67 8.12
CA ALA A 456 23.86 20.50 7.69
C ALA A 456 24.84 20.86 6.55
N MET A 457 24.42 21.70 5.60
CA MET A 457 25.30 22.21 4.53
C MET A 457 26.40 23.12 5.09
N GLU A 458 26.07 24.02 6.02
CA GLU A 458 27.03 24.88 6.70
C GLU A 458 28.09 24.07 7.45
N GLN A 459 27.68 23.04 8.21
CA GLN A 459 28.59 22.12 8.90
C GLN A 459 29.51 21.36 7.95
N ALA A 460 29.04 21.08 6.73
CA ALA A 460 29.85 20.49 5.66
C ALA A 460 30.72 21.52 4.91
N GLY A 461 30.70 22.80 5.29
CA GLY A 461 31.43 23.89 4.63
C GLY A 461 30.84 24.31 3.27
N GLN A 462 29.64 23.84 2.93
CA GLN A 462 28.97 24.09 1.65
C GLN A 462 28.17 25.40 1.69
N TRP A 463 28.83 26.52 2.00
CA TRP A 463 28.19 27.83 2.22
C TRP A 463 27.35 28.32 1.04
N THR A 464 27.84 28.15 -0.19
CA THR A 464 27.11 28.57 -1.40
C THR A 464 25.79 27.82 -1.57
N LEU A 465 25.78 26.52 -1.25
CA LEU A 465 24.55 25.71 -1.30
C LEU A 465 23.57 26.14 -0.20
N ALA A 466 24.06 26.34 1.03
CA ALA A 466 23.24 26.82 2.15
C ALA A 466 22.60 28.19 1.86
N LEU A 467 23.36 29.15 1.35
CA LEU A 467 22.85 30.48 1.02
C LEU A 467 21.85 30.46 -0.14
N SER A 468 22.10 29.64 -1.17
CA SER A 468 21.14 29.43 -2.26
C SER A 468 19.82 28.82 -1.75
N ALA A 469 19.93 27.84 -0.85
CA ALA A 469 18.82 27.19 -0.17
C ALA A 469 17.97 28.18 0.63
N TYR A 470 18.58 28.98 1.52
CA TYR A 470 17.85 29.97 2.30
C TYR A 470 17.18 31.05 1.44
N ARG A 471 17.86 31.52 0.39
CA ARG A 471 17.28 32.52 -0.52
C ARG A 471 16.05 32.00 -1.24
N ARG A 472 16.08 30.75 -1.70
CA ARG A 472 14.91 30.10 -2.30
C ARG A 472 13.79 29.94 -1.28
N ALA A 473 14.11 29.48 -0.08
CA ALA A 473 13.13 29.35 1.01
C ALA A 473 12.47 30.68 1.38
N LEU A 474 13.20 31.81 1.40
CA LEU A 474 12.64 33.16 1.63
C LEU A 474 11.71 33.64 0.50
N GLY A 475 11.80 33.07 -0.69
CA GLY A 475 10.82 33.29 -1.76
C GLY A 475 9.45 32.69 -1.43
N VAL A 476 9.44 31.56 -0.74
CA VAL A 476 8.25 30.78 -0.37
C VAL A 476 7.72 31.15 1.02
N LEU A 477 8.63 31.45 1.94
CA LEU A 477 8.39 31.84 3.33
C LEU A 477 8.87 33.28 3.58
N PRO A 478 8.26 34.28 2.92
CA PRO A 478 8.73 35.67 2.95
C PRO A 478 8.73 36.31 4.33
N LEU A 479 7.92 35.78 5.26
CA LEU A 479 7.76 36.30 6.61
C LEU A 479 8.47 35.44 7.67
N SER A 480 9.34 34.51 7.26
CA SER A 480 10.07 33.67 8.21
C SER A 480 11.31 34.38 8.77
N GLU A 481 11.24 34.81 10.03
CA GLU A 481 12.42 35.37 10.70
C GLU A 481 13.49 34.31 10.92
N ALA A 482 13.08 33.07 11.18
CA ALA A 482 14.01 31.97 11.45
C ALA A 482 14.91 31.71 10.24
N VAL A 483 14.33 31.62 9.04
CA VAL A 483 15.08 31.42 7.79
C VAL A 483 15.92 32.65 7.45
N LEU A 484 15.38 33.87 7.61
CA LEU A 484 16.15 35.11 7.38
C LEU A 484 17.38 35.16 8.28
N ARG A 485 17.19 34.88 9.58
CA ARG A 485 18.26 34.89 10.57
C ARG A 485 19.34 33.86 10.25
N ALA A 486 18.96 32.63 9.86
CA ALA A 486 19.90 31.61 9.44
C ALA A 486 20.72 32.06 8.21
N ALA A 487 20.07 32.67 7.21
CA ALA A 487 20.74 33.22 6.04
C ALA A 487 21.75 34.32 6.40
N LEU A 488 21.37 35.25 7.28
CA LEU A 488 22.25 36.33 7.73
C LEU A 488 23.45 35.80 8.53
N GLN A 489 23.23 34.78 9.38
CA GLN A 489 24.31 34.10 10.09
C GLN A 489 25.27 33.42 9.11
N ALA A 490 24.76 32.69 8.12
CA ALA A 490 25.60 32.07 7.09
C ALA A 490 26.41 33.10 6.29
N CYS A 491 25.82 34.26 5.95
CA CYS A 491 26.55 35.35 5.30
C CYS A 491 27.66 35.93 6.20
N LEU A 492 27.40 36.08 7.51
CA LEU A 492 28.40 36.58 8.46
C LEU A 492 29.60 35.61 8.55
N HIS A 493 29.37 34.30 8.62
CA HIS A 493 30.42 33.29 8.70
C HIS A 493 31.21 33.13 7.39
N SER A 494 30.55 33.29 6.24
CA SER A 494 31.17 33.19 4.91
C SER A 494 31.79 34.51 4.41
N GLY A 495 31.55 35.64 5.09
CA GLY A 495 32.06 36.96 4.69
C GLY A 495 31.25 37.67 3.61
N GLU A 496 30.07 37.16 3.24
CA GLU A 496 29.20 37.66 2.17
C GLU A 496 28.38 38.90 2.59
N ARG A 497 29.06 40.00 2.92
CA ARG A 497 28.45 41.21 3.48
C ARG A 497 27.40 41.85 2.57
N VAL A 498 27.67 41.91 1.28
CA VAL A 498 26.77 42.52 0.29
C VAL A 498 25.47 41.72 0.21
N LEU A 499 25.56 40.39 0.21
CA LEU A 499 24.39 39.52 0.19
C LEU A 499 23.57 39.66 1.47
N ALA A 500 24.20 39.71 2.65
CA ALA A 500 23.49 39.95 3.91
C ALA A 500 22.68 41.27 3.89
N ALA A 501 23.29 42.36 3.44
CA ALA A 501 22.63 43.67 3.35
C ALA A 501 21.45 43.66 2.37
N THR A 502 21.57 42.93 1.25
CA THR A 502 20.48 42.77 0.27
C THR A 502 19.33 41.97 0.86
N LEU A 503 19.60 40.79 1.44
CA LEU A 503 18.57 39.93 2.04
C LEU A 503 17.80 40.63 3.17
N TYR A 504 18.50 41.33 4.06
CA TYR A 504 17.86 42.06 5.16
C TYR A 504 16.95 43.18 4.65
N ARG A 505 17.39 43.94 3.64
CA ARG A 505 16.62 45.05 3.07
C ARG A 505 15.36 44.56 2.37
N GLU A 506 15.50 43.53 1.51
CA GLU A 506 14.37 42.92 0.81
C GLU A 506 13.34 42.34 1.78
N ALA A 507 13.80 41.69 2.85
CA ALA A 507 12.93 41.19 3.91
C ALA A 507 12.23 42.35 4.64
N ALA A 508 12.96 43.39 5.05
CA ALA A 508 12.38 44.53 5.75
C ALA A 508 11.33 45.27 4.92
N GLU A 509 11.57 45.47 3.62
CA GLU A 509 10.58 46.04 2.70
C GLU A 509 9.31 45.16 2.65
N ARG A 510 9.48 43.85 2.50
CA ARG A 510 8.34 42.91 2.42
C ARG A 510 7.54 42.85 3.72
N TRP A 511 8.20 42.87 4.87
CA TRP A 511 7.57 42.86 6.19
C TRP A 511 6.81 44.16 6.47
N ARG A 512 7.38 45.31 6.10
CA ARG A 512 6.67 46.59 6.20
C ARG A 512 5.40 46.60 5.35
N LEU A 513 5.47 46.05 4.14
CA LEU A 513 4.32 45.96 3.23
C LEU A 513 3.23 44.99 3.72
N MET A 514 3.61 43.83 4.27
CA MET A 514 2.65 42.76 4.63
C MET A 514 2.16 42.82 6.08
N LEU A 515 3.02 43.25 7.01
CA LEU A 515 2.77 43.23 8.45
C LEU A 515 2.80 44.62 9.10
N GLY A 516 3.29 45.65 8.39
CA GLY A 516 3.53 46.97 8.99
C GLY A 516 4.65 46.97 10.04
N ALA A 517 5.56 46.00 9.97
CA ALA A 517 6.62 45.77 10.96
C ALA A 517 7.99 45.57 10.28
N GLU A 518 9.06 45.59 11.07
CA GLU A 518 10.42 45.25 10.63
C GLU A 518 10.85 43.87 11.14
N PRO A 519 11.91 43.26 10.57
CA PRO A 519 12.53 42.07 11.12
C PRO A 519 12.90 42.28 12.59
N GLY A 520 12.78 41.23 13.39
CA GLY A 520 13.00 41.30 14.83
C GLY A 520 14.45 41.67 15.23
N PRO A 521 14.66 41.98 16.53
CA PRO A 521 15.93 42.50 17.04
C PRO A 521 17.10 41.52 16.86
N ALA A 522 16.83 40.21 16.83
CA ALA A 522 17.86 39.19 16.61
C ALA A 522 18.45 39.30 15.19
N SER A 523 17.61 39.51 14.18
CA SER A 523 18.03 39.70 12.79
C SER A 523 18.76 41.04 12.61
N ALA A 524 18.29 42.10 13.26
CA ALA A 524 18.93 43.41 13.24
C ALA A 524 20.34 43.38 13.87
N ALA A 525 20.51 42.68 15.00
CA ALA A 525 21.81 42.54 15.67
C ALA A 525 22.87 41.86 14.79
N ILE A 526 22.49 40.83 14.02
CA ILE A 526 23.40 40.18 13.07
C ILE A 526 23.80 41.15 11.96
N MET A 527 22.86 41.94 11.43
CA MET A 527 23.17 42.94 10.41
C MET A 527 24.12 44.03 10.95
N SER A 528 23.98 44.44 12.20
CA SER A 528 24.95 45.34 12.85
C SER A 528 26.35 44.73 12.93
N ALA A 529 26.48 43.44 13.26
CA ALA A 529 27.76 42.74 13.30
C ALA A 529 28.41 42.62 11.91
N VAL A 530 27.61 42.34 10.87
CA VAL A 530 28.07 42.33 9.46
C VAL A 530 28.66 43.69 9.06
N ASN A 531 28.02 44.79 9.50
CA ASN A 531 28.49 46.15 9.21
C ASN A 531 29.71 46.56 10.06
N GLY A 532 29.87 46.01 11.26
CA GLY A 532 30.91 46.39 12.22
C GLY A 532 32.25 45.66 12.07
N THR A 533 32.38 44.67 11.19
CA THR A 533 33.64 43.92 10.96
C THR A 533 34.62 44.62 10.00
N GLY A 534 34.52 45.95 9.87
CA GLY A 534 35.32 46.79 8.98
C GLY A 534 36.73 47.07 9.46
#